data_AF-A0A3S1H247-F1
#
_entry.id   AF-A0A3S1H247-F1
#
_cell.length_a   1.000
_cell.length_b   1.000
_cell.length_c   1.000
_cell.angle_alpha   90.00
_cell.angle_beta   90.00
_cell.angle_gamma   90.00
#
_symmetry.space_group_name_H-M   'P 1'
#
loop_
_entity.id
_entity.type
_entity.pdbx_description
1 polymer ?
#
loop_
_entity_poly.entity_id
_entity_poly.type
_entity_poly.pdbx_seq_one_letter_code
_entity_poly.pdbx_strand_id
1 'polypeptide(L)'
;NANQADPEVEAVSKPRSGPKTKAEPATAFKAPETKQPVAKTAKPSLEDKNRPAGVERPATVDDLKLISGVGPKIEATLHSLGIYTFAQVAGWKKAEREWVDGYLNFRGRIERDDWVKQAKALAKGGVAEYIRVFGKKPV
;
A
#
# COMPACT_ATOMS: atom_id res chain seq x y z
N ASN A 1 68.02 -10.33 -14.37
CA ASN A 1 66.97 -9.33 -14.12
C ASN A 1 65.85 -9.99 -13.35
N ALA A 2 65.72 -9.90 -12.03
CA ALA A 2 65.57 -8.69 -11.17
C ALA A 2 64.38 -7.86 -11.66
N ASN A 3 63.28 -7.63 -10.94
CA ASN A 3 63.04 -7.27 -9.52
C ASN A 3 61.53 -7.62 -9.24
N GLN A 4 61.02 -8.18 -8.14
CA GLN A 4 61.03 -7.86 -6.69
C GLN A 4 60.59 -6.42 -6.32
N ALA A 5 59.46 -6.29 -5.60
CA ALA A 5 59.23 -5.43 -4.42
C ALA A 5 57.72 -5.21 -4.12
N ASP A 6 57.20 -5.93 -3.11
CA ASP A 6 56.56 -5.47 -1.85
C ASP A 6 56.10 -3.98 -1.68
N PRO A 7 55.06 -3.69 -0.85
CA PRO A 7 55.13 -3.95 0.60
C PRO A 7 53.88 -4.48 1.31
N GLU A 8 54.11 -5.52 2.12
CA GLU A 8 53.93 -5.54 3.58
C GLU A 8 53.24 -4.31 4.23
N VAL A 9 52.10 -4.56 4.89
CA VAL A 9 51.94 -4.18 6.31
C VAL A 9 51.11 -5.24 7.03
N GLU A 10 51.79 -5.96 7.91
CA GLU A 10 51.22 -6.75 8.98
C GLU A 10 50.38 -5.89 9.94
N ALA A 11 49.28 -6.45 10.42
CA ALA A 11 48.88 -6.32 11.83
C ALA A 11 47.87 -7.43 12.18
N VAL A 12 48.42 -8.55 12.62
CA VAL A 12 47.72 -9.63 13.32
C VAL A 12 47.13 -9.10 14.63
N SER A 13 45.87 -9.45 14.94
CA SER A 13 45.38 -9.64 16.32
C SER A 13 43.99 -10.31 16.35
N LYS A 14 43.97 -11.64 16.51
CA LYS A 14 42.90 -12.39 17.21
C LYS A 14 43.45 -12.66 18.63
N PRO A 15 42.66 -12.79 19.72
CA PRO A 15 41.54 -13.73 19.77
C PRO A 15 40.37 -13.45 20.77
N ARG A 16 39.29 -14.23 20.59
CA ARG A 16 38.35 -14.83 21.58
C ARG A 16 37.79 -13.98 22.74
N SER A 17 36.46 -13.85 22.78
CA SER A 17 35.62 -14.25 23.93
C SER A 17 34.12 -14.22 23.59
N GLY A 18 33.44 -15.36 23.70
CA GLY A 18 32.10 -15.38 24.32
C GLY A 18 32.29 -15.54 25.85
N PRO A 19 31.26 -15.36 26.71
CA PRO A 19 29.89 -15.87 26.53
C PRO A 19 28.73 -14.97 27.08
N LYS A 20 27.49 -15.39 26.77
CA LYS A 20 26.19 -15.23 27.48
C LYS A 20 25.98 -14.08 28.50
N THR A 21 24.96 -13.25 28.20
CA THR A 21 23.91 -12.76 29.15
C THR A 21 22.65 -12.53 28.30
N LYS A 22 21.57 -13.32 28.40
CA LYS A 22 20.46 -13.34 29.38
C LYS A 22 19.87 -11.96 29.67
N ALA A 23 18.79 -11.63 28.99
CA ALA A 23 17.46 -11.42 29.59
C ALA A 23 16.53 -10.73 28.59
N GLU A 24 15.40 -11.38 28.29
CA GLU A 24 14.18 -10.71 27.83
C GLU A 24 13.89 -9.49 28.73
N PRO A 25 13.30 -8.45 28.14
CA PRO A 25 11.96 -8.14 28.57
C PRO A 25 11.00 -8.29 27.40
N ALA A 26 10.06 -9.20 27.58
CA ALA A 26 8.74 -9.13 26.98
C ALA A 26 8.06 -7.83 27.44
N THR A 27 8.39 -6.71 26.79
CA THR A 27 7.51 -5.55 26.78
C THR A 27 6.52 -5.77 25.64
N ALA A 28 5.34 -6.24 26.05
CA ALA A 28 4.08 -6.12 25.34
C ALA A 28 4.10 -4.98 24.32
N PHE A 29 4.09 -5.33 23.04
CA PHE A 29 3.75 -4.41 21.96
C PHE A 29 2.25 -4.11 22.10
N LYS A 30 1.90 -3.31 23.11
CA LYS A 30 0.66 -2.53 23.10
C LYS A 30 0.74 -1.70 21.84
N ALA A 31 -0.07 -2.07 20.86
CA ALA A 31 -0.37 -1.23 19.72
C ALA A 31 -0.72 0.18 20.24
N PRO A 32 0.06 1.21 19.93
CA PRO A 32 -0.50 2.54 19.97
C PRO A 32 -1.35 2.62 18.70
N GLU A 33 -2.66 2.53 18.90
CA GLU A 33 -3.64 3.11 18.00
C GLU A 33 -3.39 4.63 17.99
N THR A 34 -2.32 5.03 17.29
CA THR A 34 -2.00 6.44 17.10
C THR A 34 -2.97 6.94 16.05
N LYS A 35 -4.13 7.39 16.52
CA LYS A 35 -4.87 8.52 15.96
C LYS A 35 -3.85 9.63 15.69
N GLN A 36 -3.28 9.64 14.49
CA GLN A 36 -2.51 10.78 14.00
C GLN A 36 -3.53 11.80 13.48
N PRO A 37 -3.63 13.00 14.07
CA PRO A 37 -4.35 14.10 13.45
C PRO A 37 -3.45 14.63 12.34
N VAL A 38 -3.66 14.16 11.10
CA VAL A 38 -2.95 14.70 9.94
C VAL A 38 -3.48 16.10 9.63
N ALA A 39 -2.68 17.11 9.97
CA ALA A 39 -2.92 18.49 9.62
C ALA A 39 -2.80 18.71 8.10
N LYS A 40 -3.94 19.04 7.48
CA LYS A 40 -4.16 20.17 6.56
C LYS A 40 -3.21 20.30 5.36
N THR A 41 -3.44 19.47 4.36
CA THR A 41 -3.70 19.97 2.99
C THR A 41 -5.19 19.72 2.74
N ALA A 42 -5.90 20.64 2.08
CA ALA A 42 -7.36 20.64 1.92
C ALA A 42 -7.85 19.44 1.09
N LYS A 43 -7.76 18.25 1.67
CA LYS A 43 -8.42 17.05 1.18
C LYS A 43 -9.89 17.16 1.57
N PRO A 44 -10.81 16.69 0.71
CA PRO A 44 -12.22 16.76 1.03
C PRO A 44 -12.50 15.96 2.31
N SER A 45 -13.49 16.43 3.07
CA SER A 45 -13.74 16.01 4.46
C SER A 45 -14.17 14.55 4.52
N LEU A 46 -13.72 13.81 5.55
CA LEU A 46 -14.10 12.42 5.74
C LEU A 46 -15.59 12.23 6.05
N GLU A 47 -16.28 13.31 6.42
CA GLU A 47 -17.73 13.38 6.64
C GLU A 47 -18.52 13.84 5.39
N ASP A 48 -17.87 14.00 4.23
CA ASP A 48 -18.57 14.36 3.01
C ASP A 48 -19.58 13.29 2.58
N LYS A 49 -20.78 13.74 2.22
CA LYS A 49 -21.87 12.87 1.71
C LYS A 49 -21.51 12.15 0.40
N ASN A 50 -20.51 12.66 -0.32
CA ASN A 50 -19.98 12.10 -1.56
C ASN A 50 -18.82 11.13 -1.33
N ARG A 51 -18.37 10.93 -0.08
CA ARG A 51 -17.32 9.96 0.21
C ARG A 51 -17.86 8.53 -0.03
N PRO A 52 -17.03 7.64 -0.62
CA PRO A 52 -17.41 6.24 -0.74
C PRO A 52 -17.61 5.55 0.61
N ALA A 53 -18.52 4.57 0.62
CA ALA A 53 -18.83 3.79 1.81
C ALA A 53 -17.60 2.98 2.28
N GLY A 54 -16.88 3.55 3.24
CA GLY A 54 -15.85 2.84 3.99
C GLY A 54 -16.50 1.88 4.97
N VAL A 55 -15.98 0.67 5.06
CA VAL A 55 -16.34 -0.33 6.07
C VAL A 55 -15.17 -0.53 7.03
N GLU A 56 -15.48 -1.04 8.22
CA GLU A 56 -14.44 -1.51 9.13
C GLU A 56 -13.68 -2.68 8.49
N ARG A 57 -12.39 -2.84 8.82
CA ARG A 57 -11.49 -3.74 8.08
C ARG A 57 -12.07 -5.17 7.99
N PRO A 58 -12.48 -5.65 6.80
CA PRO A 58 -13.07 -6.97 6.66
C PRO A 58 -12.02 -8.06 6.85
N ALA A 59 -12.46 -9.28 7.14
CA ALA A 59 -11.58 -10.45 7.18
C ALA A 59 -10.95 -10.76 5.82
N THR A 60 -11.65 -10.40 4.74
CA THR A 60 -11.19 -10.54 3.35
C THR A 60 -10.86 -9.17 2.80
N VAL A 61 -9.57 -8.86 2.74
CA VAL A 61 -9.05 -7.64 2.09
C VAL A 61 -8.60 -8.04 0.69
N ASP A 62 -9.13 -7.34 -0.31
CA ASP A 62 -8.68 -7.47 -1.68
C ASP A 62 -7.41 -6.65 -1.92
N ASP A 63 -6.67 -7.07 -2.91
CA ASP A 63 -5.44 -6.46 -3.34
C ASP A 63 -5.74 -5.30 -4.30
N LEU A 64 -6.13 -4.14 -3.76
CA LEU A 64 -6.59 -3.00 -4.57
C LEU A 64 -5.54 -2.55 -5.60
N LYS A 65 -4.25 -2.82 -5.34
CA LYS A 65 -3.17 -2.62 -6.31
C LYS A 65 -3.30 -3.41 -7.61
N LEU A 66 -4.20 -4.40 -7.72
CA LEU A 66 -4.51 -5.03 -9.01
C LEU A 66 -5.24 -4.10 -9.98
N ILE A 67 -5.82 -3.00 -9.51
CA ILE A 67 -6.43 -1.98 -10.37
C ILE A 67 -5.31 -1.13 -10.97
N SER A 68 -5.31 -0.99 -12.30
CA SER A 68 -4.31 -0.19 -13.02
C SER A 68 -4.39 1.26 -12.55
N GLY A 69 -3.28 1.76 -12.00
CA GLY A 69 -3.18 3.12 -11.44
C GLY A 69 -3.37 3.20 -9.93
N VAL A 70 -3.81 2.11 -9.27
CA VAL A 70 -3.76 2.00 -7.81
C VAL A 70 -2.39 1.47 -7.41
N GLY A 71 -1.50 2.36 -6.98
CA GLY A 71 -0.22 1.97 -6.39
C GLY A 71 -0.33 1.61 -4.90
N PRO A 72 0.73 1.05 -4.28
CA PRO A 72 0.74 0.69 -2.86
C PRO A 72 0.46 1.89 -1.92
N LYS A 73 0.86 3.10 -2.34
CA LYS A 73 0.57 4.33 -1.59
C LYS A 73 -0.91 4.71 -1.62
N ILE A 74 -1.58 4.42 -2.72
CA ILE A 74 -3.00 4.69 -2.93
C ILE A 74 -3.83 3.65 -2.18
N GLU A 75 -3.46 2.38 -2.29
CA GLU A 75 -4.06 1.29 -1.52
C GLU A 75 -4.04 1.62 -0.01
N ALA A 76 -2.89 2.00 0.54
CA ALA A 76 -2.79 2.39 1.95
C ALA A 76 -3.73 3.56 2.32
N THR A 77 -3.91 4.50 1.39
CA THR A 77 -4.84 5.62 1.55
C THR A 77 -6.29 5.15 1.53
N LEU A 78 -6.65 4.28 0.59
CA LEU A 78 -7.98 3.68 0.47
C LEU A 78 -8.32 2.82 1.70
N HIS A 79 -7.38 2.01 2.18
CA HIS A 79 -7.50 1.24 3.41
C HIS A 79 -7.76 2.15 4.60
N SER A 80 -7.04 3.28 4.70
CA SER A 80 -7.28 4.29 5.75
C SER A 80 -8.67 4.94 5.65
N LEU A 81 -9.25 4.97 4.45
CA LEU A 81 -10.63 5.42 4.21
C LEU A 81 -11.67 4.31 4.44
N GLY A 82 -11.27 3.10 4.86
CA GLY A 82 -12.18 1.97 5.06
C GLY A 82 -12.52 1.21 3.78
N ILE A 83 -11.76 1.40 2.71
CA ILE A 83 -12.00 0.74 1.42
C ILE A 83 -10.97 -0.37 1.29
N TYR A 84 -11.42 -1.61 1.35
CA TYR A 84 -10.55 -2.79 1.40
C TYR A 84 -10.87 -3.81 0.31
N THR A 85 -11.98 -3.64 -0.42
CA THR A 85 -12.46 -4.65 -1.39
C THR A 85 -12.70 -4.04 -2.75
N PHE A 86 -12.55 -4.84 -3.81
CA PHE A 86 -12.90 -4.42 -5.17
C PHE A 86 -14.39 -4.15 -5.30
N ALA A 87 -15.24 -4.84 -4.53
CA ALA A 87 -16.67 -4.65 -4.52
C ALA A 87 -17.07 -3.22 -4.10
N GLN A 88 -16.37 -2.64 -3.12
CA GLN A 88 -16.57 -1.25 -2.72
C GLN A 88 -16.22 -0.30 -3.86
N VAL A 89 -15.06 -0.48 -4.49
CA VAL A 89 -14.62 0.35 -5.62
C VAL A 89 -15.57 0.20 -6.82
N ALA A 90 -16.03 -1.02 -7.11
CA ALA A 90 -17.00 -1.31 -8.17
C ALA A 90 -18.39 -0.69 -7.92
N GLY A 91 -18.69 -0.34 -6.66
CA GLY A 91 -19.93 0.32 -6.26
C GLY A 91 -19.89 1.84 -6.32
N TRP A 92 -18.74 2.46 -6.56
CA TRP A 92 -18.60 3.92 -6.53
C TRP A 92 -19.42 4.61 -7.62
N LYS A 93 -20.22 5.59 -7.22
CA LYS A 93 -20.89 6.52 -8.12
C LYS A 93 -19.92 7.56 -8.67
N LYS A 94 -20.38 8.36 -9.64
CA LYS A 94 -19.58 9.45 -10.22
C LYS A 94 -19.08 10.43 -9.15
N ALA A 95 -19.96 10.81 -8.22
CA ALA A 95 -19.60 11.71 -7.12
C ALA A 95 -18.51 11.14 -6.20
N GLU A 96 -18.58 9.84 -5.89
CA GLU A 96 -17.58 9.16 -5.06
C GLU A 96 -16.23 9.08 -5.79
N ARG A 97 -16.24 8.73 -7.08
CA ARG A 97 -15.04 8.74 -7.92
C ARG A 97 -14.40 10.13 -7.97
N GLU A 98 -15.18 11.19 -8.19
CA GLU A 98 -14.67 12.56 -8.23
C GLU A 98 -14.12 13.01 -6.86
N TRP A 99 -14.79 12.62 -5.77
CA TRP A 99 -14.29 12.89 -4.42
C TRP A 99 -12.94 12.20 -4.17
N VAL A 100 -12.82 10.90 -4.51
CA VAL A 100 -11.57 10.15 -4.36
C VAL A 100 -10.50 10.70 -5.30
N ASP A 101 -10.85 11.09 -6.52
CA ASP A 101 -9.93 11.68 -7.49
C ASP A 101 -9.37 13.00 -6.98
N GLY A 102 -10.22 13.87 -6.43
CA GLY A 102 -9.82 15.11 -5.77
C GLY A 102 -8.96 14.86 -4.53
N TYR A 103 -9.33 13.86 -3.72
CA TYR A 103 -8.57 13.46 -2.53
C TYR A 103 -7.16 12.96 -2.86
N LEU A 104 -7.03 12.19 -3.95
CA LEU A 104 -5.77 11.64 -4.45
C LEU A 104 -5.04 12.60 -5.40
N ASN A 105 -5.63 13.75 -5.73
CA ASN A 105 -5.15 14.74 -6.69
C ASN A 105 -4.83 14.11 -8.06
N PHE A 106 -5.74 13.24 -8.52
CA PHE A 106 -5.55 12.43 -9.73
C PHE A 106 -6.04 13.09 -11.02
N ARG A 107 -6.75 14.23 -10.93
CA ARG A 107 -7.15 15.08 -12.06
C ARG A 107 -7.94 14.31 -13.13
N GLY A 108 -8.83 13.42 -12.70
CA GLY A 108 -9.70 12.58 -13.52
C GLY A 108 -9.13 11.21 -13.88
N ARG A 109 -7.98 10.79 -13.32
CA ARG A 109 -7.40 9.47 -13.65
C ARG A 109 -8.27 8.31 -13.20
N ILE A 110 -8.99 8.42 -12.08
CA ILE A 110 -9.86 7.33 -11.61
C ILE A 110 -10.95 7.00 -12.64
N GLU A 111 -11.46 8.01 -13.34
CA GLU A 111 -12.43 7.82 -14.42
C GLU A 111 -11.76 7.42 -15.74
N ARG A 112 -10.62 8.02 -16.10
CA ARG A 112 -9.89 7.67 -17.34
C ARG A 112 -9.35 6.25 -17.35
N ASP A 113 -8.91 5.73 -16.21
CA ASP A 113 -8.42 4.35 -16.05
C ASP A 113 -9.57 3.36 -15.75
N ASP A 114 -10.82 3.84 -15.74
CA ASP A 114 -12.01 3.01 -15.54
C ASP A 114 -11.91 2.13 -14.27
N TRP A 115 -11.43 2.70 -13.15
CA TRP A 115 -11.18 1.93 -11.92
C TRP A 115 -12.38 1.11 -11.47
N VAL A 116 -13.60 1.66 -11.58
CA VAL A 116 -14.85 0.96 -11.25
C VAL A 116 -15.06 -0.27 -12.13
N LYS A 117 -14.75 -0.16 -13.43
CA LYS A 117 -14.89 -1.27 -14.39
C LYS A 117 -13.85 -2.35 -14.13
N GLN A 118 -12.62 -1.95 -13.83
CA GLN A 118 -11.52 -2.85 -13.47
C GLN A 118 -11.82 -3.59 -12.17
N ALA A 119 -12.23 -2.85 -11.13
CA ALA A 119 -12.67 -3.41 -9.87
C ALA A 119 -13.85 -4.38 -10.05
N LYS A 120 -14.80 -4.08 -10.95
CA LYS A 120 -15.91 -4.98 -11.24
C LYS A 120 -15.48 -6.30 -11.90
N ALA A 121 -14.48 -6.25 -12.80
CA ALA A 121 -13.89 -7.45 -13.37
C ALA A 121 -13.16 -8.28 -12.30
N LEU A 122 -12.36 -7.62 -11.46
CA LEU A 122 -11.63 -8.25 -10.36
C LEU A 122 -12.58 -8.83 -9.29
N ALA A 123 -13.66 -8.13 -8.96
CA ALA A 123 -14.67 -8.62 -8.02
C ALA A 123 -15.45 -9.83 -8.55
N LYS A 124 -15.59 -9.96 -9.89
CA LYS A 124 -16.37 -11.03 -10.52
C LYS A 124 -15.59 -12.33 -10.70
N GLY A 125 -14.32 -12.24 -11.07
CA GLY A 125 -13.48 -13.43 -11.30
C GLY A 125 -11.98 -13.16 -11.16
N GLY A 126 -11.62 -12.14 -10.39
CA GLY A 126 -10.24 -11.81 -10.06
C GLY A 126 -9.40 -11.47 -11.27
N VAL A 127 -8.12 -11.82 -11.17
CA VAL A 127 -7.10 -11.61 -12.19
C VAL A 127 -7.49 -12.26 -13.52
N ALA A 128 -8.10 -13.44 -13.50
CA ALA A 128 -8.50 -14.16 -14.71
C ALA A 128 -9.57 -13.38 -15.51
N GLU A 129 -10.58 -12.87 -14.81
CA GLU A 129 -11.62 -12.06 -15.43
C GLU A 129 -11.08 -10.71 -15.92
N TYR A 130 -10.19 -10.09 -15.15
CA TYR A 130 -9.51 -8.86 -15.58
C TYR A 130 -8.72 -9.08 -16.87
N ILE A 131 -7.94 -10.16 -16.97
CA ILE A 131 -7.19 -10.51 -18.19
C ILE A 131 -8.16 -10.76 -19.35
N ARG A 132 -9.29 -11.42 -19.11
CA ARG A 132 -10.31 -11.68 -20.14
C ARG A 132 -10.95 -10.39 -20.67
N VAL A 133 -11.21 -9.42 -19.80
CA VAL A 133 -11.89 -8.16 -20.15
C VAL A 133 -10.93 -7.14 -20.76
N PHE A 134 -9.71 -7.03 -20.22
CA PHE A 134 -8.75 -6.00 -20.62
C PHE A 134 -7.58 -6.53 -21.46
N GLY A 135 -7.45 -7.84 -21.64
CA GLY A 135 -6.37 -8.47 -22.42
C GLY A 135 -4.98 -8.34 -21.79
N LYS A 136 -4.87 -7.74 -20.60
CA LYS A 136 -3.61 -7.46 -19.90
C LYS A 136 -3.67 -7.97 -18.47
N LYS A 137 -2.51 -8.32 -17.92
CA LYS A 137 -2.41 -8.64 -16.49
C LYS A 137 -2.64 -7.36 -15.67
N PRO A 138 -3.32 -7.46 -14.53
CA PRO A 138 -3.31 -6.39 -13.54
C PRO A 138 -1.86 -6.19 -13.06
N VAL A 139 -1.45 -4.94 -12.85
CA VAL A 139 -0.07 -4.54 -12.52
C VAL A 139 -0.05 -3.65 -11.30
#